data_AF-A0A0H5S4N0-F1
#
_entry.id   AF-A0A0H5S4N0-F1
#
_cell.length_a   1.000
_cell.length_b   1.000
_cell.length_c   1.000
_cell.angle_alpha   90.00
_cell.angle_beta   90.00
_cell.angle_gamma   90.00
#
_symmetry.space_group_name_H-M   'P 1'
#
loop_
_entity.id
_entity.type
_entity.pdbx_description
1 polymer ?
#
loop_
_entity_poly.entity_id
_entity_poly.type
_entity_poly.pdbx_seq_one_letter_code
_entity_poly.pdbx_strand_id
1 'polypeptide(L)'
;MNFVREKNTPLMEQYLNLKAQYQDHLLFYRLGDFYELFFDDAIKAAKLLNIVLTKRGNLYGQEVPMCGVPAHSSESYLHKLIDLGFKVAICDQLETADEAKSRGYKSIVKRDVVQIVTPGTIVEDSLLEDKNSNYLASIVKQNGEYAIGWLELSTGCMFYTRVFVLCKHIYHVKLASDEHRVGIFLELHLKEISLF
;
A
#
# COMPACT_ATOMS: atom_id res chain seq x y z
N MET A 1 -13.17 24.32 34.98
CA MET A 1 -13.54 23.00 34.40
C MET A 1 -12.32 22.50 33.65
N ASN A 2 -11.58 21.57 34.25
CA ASN A 2 -10.30 21.11 33.71
C ASN A 2 -10.58 20.11 32.59
N PHE A 3 -10.46 20.56 31.34
CA PHE A 3 -10.35 19.66 30.19
C PHE A 3 -8.98 19.00 30.24
N VAL A 4 -8.89 17.85 30.88
CA VAL A 4 -7.76 16.95 30.66
C VAL A 4 -7.83 16.56 29.19
N ARG A 5 -6.90 17.05 28.36
CA ARG A 5 -6.67 16.52 27.02
C ARG A 5 -6.38 15.03 27.22
N GLU A 6 -7.33 14.16 26.88
CA GLU A 6 -7.10 12.71 26.91
C GLU A 6 -5.88 12.42 26.03
N LYS A 7 -4.80 12.01 26.67
CA LYS A 7 -3.57 11.65 25.97
C LYS A 7 -3.81 10.30 25.30
N ASN A 8 -3.56 10.23 23.99
CA ASN A 8 -3.63 8.97 23.24
C ASN A 8 -2.91 7.85 23.99
N THR A 9 -3.43 6.63 23.92
CA THR A 9 -2.68 5.47 24.41
C THR A 9 -1.38 5.35 23.61
N PRO A 10 -0.27 4.85 24.19
CA PRO A 10 0.99 4.72 23.46
C PRO A 10 0.85 3.92 22.15
N LEU A 11 -0.05 2.95 22.12
CA LEU A 11 -0.37 2.16 20.92
C LEU A 11 -1.02 3.03 19.84
N MET A 12 -2.02 3.84 20.20
CA MET A 12 -2.67 4.73 19.23
C MET A 12 -1.76 5.85 18.77
N GLU A 13 -0.88 6.34 19.64
CA GLU A 13 0.16 7.29 19.25
C GLU A 13 1.12 6.68 18.21
N GLN A 14 1.61 5.46 18.44
CA GLN A 14 2.45 4.74 17.47
C GLN A 14 1.70 4.50 16.14
N TYR A 15 0.44 4.05 16.20
CA TYR A 15 -0.39 3.83 15.01
C TYR A 15 -0.59 5.13 14.21
N LEU A 16 -1.01 6.22 14.85
CA LEU A 16 -1.30 7.49 14.18
C LEU A 16 -0.04 8.09 13.55
N ASN A 17 1.13 7.96 14.21
CA ASN A 17 2.40 8.42 13.66
C ASN A 17 2.81 7.66 12.39
N LEU A 18 2.56 6.34 12.34
CA LEU A 18 2.80 5.55 11.13
C LEU A 18 1.76 5.88 10.06
N LYS A 19 0.48 5.96 10.43
CA LYS A 19 -0.59 6.29 9.47
C LYS A 19 -0.38 7.67 8.83
N ALA A 20 0.17 8.64 9.56
CA ALA A 20 0.50 9.96 9.03
C ALA A 20 1.59 9.94 7.94
N GLN A 21 2.47 8.94 7.94
CA GLN A 21 3.48 8.73 6.90
C GLN A 21 2.91 7.97 5.69
N TYR A 22 1.88 7.15 5.89
CA TYR A 22 1.27 6.29 4.88
C TYR A 22 -0.23 6.62 4.69
N GLN A 23 -0.56 7.89 4.46
CA GLN A 23 -1.95 8.39 4.43
C GLN A 23 -2.78 7.71 3.32
N ASP A 24 -2.17 7.47 2.16
CA ASP A 24 -2.81 6.85 0.99
C ASP A 24 -2.82 5.33 1.00
N HIS A 25 -2.34 4.69 2.08
CA HIS A 25 -2.26 3.24 2.20
C HIS A 25 -3.21 2.75 3.29
N LEU A 26 -3.85 1.61 3.08
CA LEU A 26 -4.43 0.87 4.20
C LEU A 26 -3.28 0.37 5.08
N LEU A 27 -3.34 0.64 6.39
CA LEU A 27 -2.27 0.24 7.31
C LEU A 27 -2.64 -1.06 8.03
N PHE A 28 -2.03 -2.17 7.62
CA PHE A 28 -2.07 -3.44 8.33
C PHE A 28 -1.15 -3.33 9.55
N TYR A 29 -1.71 -3.07 10.73
CA TYR A 29 -0.93 -2.85 11.94
C TYR A 29 -0.93 -4.10 12.83
N ARG A 30 0.25 -4.73 12.98
CA ARG A 30 0.37 -6.01 13.67
C ARG A 30 0.08 -5.90 15.17
N LEU A 31 -0.92 -6.61 15.65
CA LEU A 31 -1.25 -6.73 17.06
C LEU A 31 -1.44 -8.20 17.45
N GLY A 32 -0.37 -8.81 17.99
CA GLY A 32 -0.39 -10.22 18.37
C GLY A 32 -0.50 -11.09 17.13
N ASP A 33 -1.59 -11.87 17.01
CA ASP A 33 -1.82 -12.78 15.88
C ASP A 33 -2.68 -12.17 14.76
N PHE A 34 -2.94 -10.86 14.81
CA PHE A 34 -3.78 -10.16 13.84
C PHE A 34 -3.05 -8.99 13.20
N TYR A 35 -3.40 -8.67 11.96
CA TYR A 35 -3.26 -7.31 11.43
C TYR A 35 -4.58 -6.59 11.67
N GLU A 36 -4.54 -5.51 12.45
CA GLU A 36 -5.69 -4.65 12.72
C GLU A 36 -5.58 -3.36 11.90
N LEU A 37 -6.73 -2.85 11.46
CA LEU A 37 -6.89 -1.54 10.84
C LEU A 37 -7.82 -0.71 11.72
N PHE A 38 -7.66 0.61 11.73
CA PHE A 38 -8.45 1.51 12.55
C PHE A 38 -9.09 2.63 11.71
N PHE A 39 -10.10 3.29 12.28
CA PHE A 39 -10.75 4.46 11.68
C PHE A 39 -11.28 4.19 10.26
N ASP A 40 -11.00 5.08 9.31
CA ASP A 40 -11.45 4.96 7.91
C ASP A 40 -10.88 3.73 7.21
N ASP A 41 -9.65 3.32 7.55
CA ASP A 41 -9.07 2.10 6.99
C ASP A 41 -9.88 0.88 7.42
N ALA A 42 -10.32 0.84 8.69
CA ALA A 42 -11.17 -0.23 9.20
C ALA A 42 -12.53 -0.28 8.48
N ILE A 43 -13.17 0.87 8.31
CA ILE A 43 -14.48 0.96 7.67
C ILE A 43 -14.40 0.50 6.20
N LYS A 44 -13.36 0.94 5.48
CA LYS A 44 -13.12 0.54 4.08
C LYS A 44 -12.81 -0.95 3.99
N ALA A 45 -11.82 -1.44 4.74
CA ALA A 45 -11.38 -2.82 4.68
C ALA A 45 -12.48 -3.80 5.11
N ALA A 46 -13.24 -3.49 6.16
CA ALA A 46 -14.35 -4.32 6.61
C ALA A 46 -15.38 -4.55 5.49
N LYS A 47 -15.75 -3.48 4.77
CA LYS A 47 -16.68 -3.56 3.64
C LYS A 47 -16.10 -4.34 2.47
N LEU A 48 -14.85 -4.04 2.07
CA LEU A 48 -14.21 -4.64 0.89
C LEU A 48 -13.91 -6.13 1.08
N LEU A 49 -13.50 -6.51 2.29
CA LEU A 49 -13.12 -7.88 2.64
C LEU A 49 -14.27 -8.70 3.20
N ASN A 50 -15.43 -8.08 3.42
CA ASN A 50 -16.58 -8.67 4.07
C ASN A 50 -16.21 -9.31 5.43
N ILE A 51 -15.48 -8.55 6.25
CA ILE A 51 -15.09 -8.93 7.61
C ILE A 51 -15.80 -8.04 8.64
N VAL A 52 -15.85 -8.50 9.89
CA VAL A 52 -16.57 -7.79 10.95
C VAL A 52 -15.89 -6.45 11.26
N LEU A 53 -16.65 -5.36 11.12
CA LEU A 53 -16.31 -4.07 11.70
C LEU A 53 -16.72 -4.07 13.18
N THR A 54 -15.76 -3.84 14.05
CA THR A 54 -15.93 -3.71 15.49
C THR A 54 -15.35 -2.38 15.97
N LYS A 55 -15.16 -2.24 17.28
CA LYS A 55 -14.63 -1.04 17.93
C LYS A 55 -13.60 -1.40 18.99
N ARG A 56 -12.60 -0.54 19.17
CA ARG A 56 -11.55 -0.72 20.18
C ARG A 56 -11.37 0.53 21.03
N GLY A 57 -11.87 0.47 22.25
CA GLY A 57 -11.68 1.54 23.23
C GLY A 57 -12.34 2.85 22.78
N ASN A 58 -11.81 3.96 23.33
CA ASN A 58 -12.35 5.29 23.12
C ASN A 58 -11.19 6.28 22.97
N LEU A 59 -11.30 7.19 22.00
CA LEU A 59 -10.31 8.22 21.72
C LEU A 59 -11.05 9.55 21.56
N TYR A 60 -10.75 10.52 22.43
CA TYR A 60 -11.42 11.83 22.45
C TYR A 60 -12.95 11.74 22.60
N GLY A 61 -13.44 10.79 23.39
CA GLY A 61 -14.88 10.56 23.59
C GLY A 61 -15.58 9.84 22.44
N GLN A 62 -14.87 9.39 21.41
CA GLN A 62 -15.41 8.59 20.31
C GLN A 62 -14.86 7.16 20.28
N GLU A 63 -15.72 6.20 19.96
CA GLU A 63 -15.31 4.81 19.77
C GLU A 63 -14.44 4.70 18.52
N VAL A 64 -13.31 3.99 18.60
CA VAL A 64 -12.40 3.82 17.47
C VAL A 64 -12.87 2.62 16.63
N PRO A 65 -13.32 2.81 15.37
CA PRO A 65 -13.66 1.71 14.48
C PRO A 65 -12.42 0.83 14.24
N MET A 66 -12.61 -0.48 14.23
CA MET A 66 -11.53 -1.44 14.05
C MET A 66 -12.03 -2.67 13.29
N CYS A 67 -11.20 -3.21 12.41
CA CYS A 67 -11.36 -4.56 11.90
C CYS A 67 -9.99 -5.23 11.85
N GLY A 68 -9.95 -6.56 11.73
CA GLY A 68 -8.68 -7.26 11.64
C GLY A 68 -8.79 -8.59 10.92
N VAL A 69 -7.64 -9.05 10.43
CA VAL A 69 -7.48 -10.35 9.77
C VAL A 69 -6.40 -11.15 10.50
N PRO A 70 -6.54 -12.48 10.63
CA PRO A 70 -5.50 -13.30 11.25
C PRO A 70 -4.24 -13.24 10.40
N ALA A 71 -3.12 -12.90 11.03
CA ALA A 71 -1.90 -12.56 10.32
C ALA A 71 -1.31 -13.74 9.55
N HIS A 72 -1.42 -14.97 10.09
CA HIS A 72 -1.01 -16.21 9.40
C HIS A 72 -1.83 -16.52 8.13
N SER A 73 -2.93 -15.81 7.89
CA SER A 73 -3.80 -15.98 6.71
C SER A 73 -4.05 -14.65 5.98
N SER A 74 -3.26 -13.64 6.29
CA SER A 74 -3.47 -12.26 5.84
C SER A 74 -3.26 -12.07 4.33
N GLU A 75 -2.43 -12.91 3.73
CA GLU A 75 -2.07 -12.90 2.30
C GLU A 75 -3.30 -12.90 1.37
N SER A 76 -4.28 -13.77 1.65
CA SER A 76 -5.52 -13.82 0.86
C SER A 76 -6.38 -12.55 0.95
N TYR A 77 -6.31 -11.82 2.07
CA TYR A 77 -7.00 -10.55 2.24
C TYR A 77 -6.22 -9.41 1.59
N LEU A 78 -4.89 -9.47 1.69
CA LEU A 78 -3.99 -8.56 1.01
C LEU A 78 -4.24 -8.61 -0.50
N HIS A 79 -4.25 -9.80 -1.11
CA HIS A 79 -4.54 -9.98 -2.53
C HIS A 79 -5.81 -9.25 -2.98
N LYS A 80 -6.92 -9.48 -2.27
CA LYS A 80 -8.20 -8.84 -2.57
C LYS A 80 -8.13 -7.32 -2.53
N LEU A 81 -7.39 -6.74 -1.57
CA LEU A 81 -7.21 -5.29 -1.51
C LEU A 81 -6.39 -4.77 -2.70
N ILE A 82 -5.34 -5.50 -3.06
CA ILE A 82 -4.48 -5.14 -4.19
C ILE A 82 -5.23 -5.24 -5.52
N ASP A 83 -6.02 -6.29 -5.74
CA ASP A 83 -6.90 -6.44 -6.92
C ASP A 83 -7.91 -5.30 -7.06
N LEU A 84 -8.38 -4.78 -5.93
CA LEU A 84 -9.27 -3.62 -5.87
C LEU A 84 -8.53 -2.28 -6.03
N GLY A 85 -7.22 -2.29 -6.30
CA GLY A 85 -6.39 -1.12 -6.55
C GLY A 85 -5.90 -0.39 -5.30
N PHE A 86 -6.05 -0.98 -4.10
CA PHE A 86 -5.57 -0.35 -2.87
C PHE A 86 -4.06 -0.57 -2.70
N LYS A 87 -3.41 0.41 -2.06
CA LYS A 87 -2.04 0.24 -1.55
C LYS A 87 -2.13 -0.16 -0.08
N VAL A 88 -1.28 -1.10 0.35
CA VAL A 88 -1.28 -1.60 1.73
C VAL A 88 0.13 -1.47 2.31
N ALA A 89 0.24 -0.82 3.46
CA ALA A 89 1.46 -0.78 4.25
C ALA A 89 1.37 -1.85 5.35
N ILE A 90 2.32 -2.78 5.38
CA ILE A 90 2.41 -3.84 6.37
C ILE A 90 3.33 -3.37 7.48
N CYS A 91 2.75 -3.13 8.65
CA CYS A 91 3.46 -2.74 9.85
C CYS A 91 3.58 -3.93 10.79
N ASP A 92 4.81 -4.38 11.05
CA ASP A 92 5.09 -5.56 11.87
C ASP A 92 5.85 -5.22 13.15
N GLN A 93 5.92 -6.19 14.05
CA GLN A 93 6.64 -6.11 15.31
C GLN A 93 8.14 -6.28 15.07
N LEU A 94 8.91 -5.25 15.43
CA LEU A 94 10.37 -5.27 15.34
C LEU A 94 11.04 -5.94 16.55
N GLU A 95 10.26 -6.24 17.58
CA GLU A 95 10.71 -6.91 18.79
C GLU A 95 9.57 -7.76 19.36
N THR A 96 9.94 -8.73 20.20
CA THR A 96 9.01 -9.58 20.94
C THR A 96 8.36 -8.83 22.10
N ALA A 97 7.25 -9.36 22.62
CA ALA A 97 6.58 -8.80 23.79
C ALA A 97 7.48 -8.81 25.05
N ASP A 98 8.38 -9.79 25.17
CA ASP A 98 9.27 -9.91 26.34
C ASP A 98 10.46 -8.97 26.26
N GLU A 99 11.01 -8.73 25.06
CA GLU A 99 11.98 -7.65 24.84
C GLU A 99 11.37 -6.28 25.17
N ALA A 100 10.13 -6.02 24.74
CA ALA A 100 9.43 -4.78 25.06
C ALA A 100 9.24 -4.60 26.58
N LYS A 101 8.79 -5.65 27.30
CA LYS A 101 8.66 -5.63 28.77
C LYS A 101 9.99 -5.36 29.46
N SER A 102 11.08 -5.90 28.94
CA SER A 102 12.43 -5.70 29.48
C SER A 102 12.90 -4.24 29.38
N ARG A 103 12.37 -3.46 28.42
CA ARG A 103 12.59 -2.01 28.33
C ARG A 103 11.76 -1.19 29.33
N GLY A 104 10.89 -1.84 30.13
CA GLY A 104 10.09 -1.22 31.18
C GLY A 104 8.60 -1.50 31.06
N TYR A 105 7.89 -1.45 32.19
CA TYR A 105 6.47 -1.84 32.30
C TYR A 105 5.50 -1.07 31.40
N LYS A 106 5.84 0.16 31.00
CA LYS A 106 5.02 1.00 30.11
C LYS A 106 5.45 0.93 28.63
N SER A 107 6.49 0.17 28.32
CA SER A 107 7.00 0.05 26.96
C SER A 107 6.08 -0.83 26.13
N ILE A 108 5.61 -0.30 25.01
CA ILE A 108 4.93 -1.09 23.98
C ILE A 108 5.95 -1.66 23.00
N VAL A 109 5.60 -2.77 22.36
CA VAL A 109 6.37 -3.36 21.26
C VAL A 109 6.62 -2.31 20.18
N LYS A 110 7.87 -2.18 19.73
CA LYS A 110 8.25 -1.38 18.58
C LYS A 110 7.70 -1.98 17.31
N ARG A 111 7.17 -1.11 16.46
CA ARG A 111 6.63 -1.48 15.15
C ARG A 111 7.04 -0.45 14.12
N ASP A 112 7.23 -0.92 12.90
CA ASP A 112 7.46 -0.07 11.74
C ASP A 112 6.88 -0.76 10.50
N VAL A 113 6.74 0.00 9.42
CA VAL A 113 6.35 -0.55 8.13
C VAL A 113 7.54 -1.30 7.54
N VAL A 114 7.36 -2.61 7.37
CA VAL A 114 8.39 -3.53 6.84
C VAL A 114 8.21 -3.78 5.35
N GLN A 115 7.00 -3.56 4.83
CA GLN A 115 6.69 -3.77 3.42
C GLN A 115 5.57 -2.83 2.97
N ILE A 116 5.69 -2.33 1.75
CA ILE A 116 4.62 -1.63 1.04
C ILE A 116 4.23 -2.48 -0.15
N VAL A 117 2.96 -2.83 -0.23
CA VAL A 117 2.39 -3.63 -1.30
C VAL A 117 1.45 -2.76 -2.11
N THR A 118 1.70 -2.68 -3.41
CA THR A 118 0.89 -1.93 -4.36
C THR A 118 0.61 -2.82 -5.57
N PRO A 119 -0.42 -2.51 -6.38
CA PRO A 119 -0.73 -3.30 -7.57
C PRO A 119 0.47 -3.56 -8.47
N GLY A 120 1.33 -2.56 -8.68
CA GLY A 120 2.52 -2.69 -9.53
C GLY A 120 3.79 -3.20 -8.84
N THR A 121 3.75 -3.55 -7.55
CA THR A 121 4.94 -3.99 -6.80
C THR A 121 4.85 -5.39 -6.22
N ILE A 122 3.91 -6.19 -6.73
CA ILE A 122 3.71 -7.57 -6.32
C ILE A 122 4.87 -8.43 -6.84
N VAL A 123 5.48 -9.23 -5.97
CA VAL A 123 6.55 -10.17 -6.33
C VAL A 123 6.27 -11.60 -5.87
N GLU A 124 5.30 -11.78 -4.98
CA GLU A 124 4.91 -13.06 -4.44
C GLU A 124 4.07 -13.83 -5.47
N ASP A 125 4.47 -15.07 -5.79
CA ASP A 125 3.78 -15.93 -6.76
C ASP A 125 2.30 -16.14 -6.41
N SER A 126 1.98 -16.20 -5.11
CA SER A 126 0.63 -16.31 -4.58
C SER A 126 -0.27 -15.12 -4.92
N LEU A 127 0.33 -13.98 -5.24
CA LEU A 127 -0.34 -12.74 -5.56
C LEU A 127 -0.26 -12.38 -7.06
N LEU A 128 0.49 -13.15 -7.85
CA LEU A 128 0.59 -12.99 -9.29
C LEU A 128 -0.35 -13.99 -9.97
N GLU A 129 -1.11 -13.51 -10.96
CA GLU A 129 -1.79 -14.44 -11.86
C GLU A 129 -0.76 -15.04 -12.83
N ASP A 130 -0.63 -16.38 -12.85
CA ASP A 130 0.36 -17.18 -13.62
C ASP A 130 0.58 -16.82 -15.10
N LYS A 131 -0.26 -15.96 -15.68
CA LYS A 131 -0.23 -15.60 -17.11
C LYS A 131 -0.14 -14.10 -17.40
N ASN A 132 -0.15 -13.25 -16.39
CA ASN A 132 -0.16 -11.80 -16.56
C ASN A 132 1.14 -11.18 -16.04
N SER A 133 1.80 -10.39 -16.87
CA SER A 133 2.92 -9.55 -16.44
C SER A 133 2.41 -8.40 -15.57
N ASN A 134 3.11 -8.11 -14.48
CA ASN A 134 2.82 -7.01 -13.56
C ASN A 134 3.87 -5.90 -13.68
N TYR A 135 3.64 -4.99 -14.63
CA TYR A 135 4.57 -3.90 -14.89
C TYR A 135 4.31 -2.68 -14.00
N LEU A 136 5.35 -2.21 -13.32
CA LEU A 136 5.42 -0.87 -12.78
C LEU A 136 5.96 0.08 -13.85
N ALA A 137 5.21 1.12 -14.20
CA ALA A 137 5.62 2.11 -15.19
C ALA A 137 5.73 3.51 -14.58
N SER A 138 6.65 4.30 -15.14
CA SER A 138 6.81 5.72 -14.85
C SER A 138 6.95 6.51 -16.14
N ILE A 139 6.43 7.74 -16.15
CA ILE A 139 6.54 8.68 -17.26
C ILE A 139 7.06 10.02 -16.75
N VAL A 140 8.07 10.56 -17.42
CA VAL A 140 8.63 11.88 -17.14
C VAL A 140 8.56 12.74 -18.39
N LYS A 141 8.23 14.02 -18.22
CA LYS A 141 8.24 15.01 -19.30
C LYS A 141 9.36 16.01 -19.07
N GLN A 142 10.22 16.20 -20.07
CA GLN A 142 11.29 17.19 -20.01
C GLN A 142 11.51 17.80 -21.41
N ASN A 143 11.61 19.13 -21.49
CA ASN A 143 11.92 19.87 -22.72
C ASN A 143 11.03 19.53 -23.94
N GLY A 144 9.76 19.20 -23.71
CA GLY A 144 8.81 18.83 -24.79
C GLY A 144 8.88 17.36 -25.23
N GLU A 145 9.73 16.57 -24.58
CA GLU A 145 9.82 15.13 -24.77
C GLU A 145 9.24 14.38 -23.57
N TYR A 146 8.85 13.13 -23.81
CA TYR A 146 8.46 12.20 -22.76
C TYR A 146 9.43 11.03 -22.74
N ALA A 147 9.81 10.57 -21.55
CA ALA A 147 10.46 9.29 -21.36
C ALA A 147 9.54 8.39 -20.55
N ILE A 148 9.41 7.14 -20.96
CA ILE A 148 8.61 6.13 -20.28
C ILE A 148 9.57 5.00 -19.91
N GLY A 149 9.56 4.59 -18.64
CA GLY A 149 10.26 3.40 -18.16
C GLY A 149 9.27 2.44 -17.55
N TRP A 150 9.47 1.14 -17.74
CA TRP A 150 8.67 0.12 -17.07
C TRP A 150 9.53 -1.06 -16.62
N LEU A 151 9.13 -1.66 -15.50
CA LEU A 151 9.85 -2.71 -14.80
C LEU A 151 8.86 -3.83 -14.45
N GLU A 152 9.22 -5.06 -14.78
CA GLU A 152 8.61 -6.25 -14.20
C GLU A 152 9.44 -6.68 -12.99
N LEU A 153 8.93 -6.46 -11.78
CA LEU A 153 9.68 -6.70 -10.55
C LEU A 153 9.98 -8.18 -10.32
N SER A 154 9.06 -9.07 -10.69
CA SER A 154 9.19 -10.53 -10.52
C SER A 154 10.35 -11.13 -11.33
N THR A 155 10.66 -10.55 -12.50
CA THR A 155 11.72 -11.02 -13.40
C THR A 155 12.96 -10.14 -13.42
N GLY A 156 12.85 -8.91 -12.91
CA GLY A 156 13.87 -7.88 -13.03
C GLY A 156 14.00 -7.28 -14.44
N CYS A 157 13.12 -7.63 -15.37
CA CYS A 157 13.14 -7.08 -16.73
C CYS A 157 12.73 -5.61 -16.72
N MET A 158 13.63 -4.74 -17.19
CA MET A 158 13.41 -3.30 -17.28
C MET A 158 13.54 -2.83 -18.72
N PHE A 159 12.66 -1.91 -19.10
CA PHE A 159 12.61 -1.30 -20.42
C PHE A 159 12.41 0.20 -20.29
N TYR A 160 12.82 0.94 -21.31
CA TYR A 160 12.54 2.36 -21.40
C TYR A 160 12.47 2.82 -22.85
N THR A 161 11.79 3.94 -23.10
CA THR A 161 11.75 4.59 -24.41
C THR A 161 11.59 6.11 -24.27
N ARG A 162 11.90 6.83 -25.35
CA ARG A 162 11.66 8.28 -25.49
C ARG A 162 10.66 8.54 -26.61
N VAL A 163 9.70 9.41 -26.34
CA VAL A 163 8.65 9.82 -27.27
C VAL A 163 8.77 11.32 -27.53
N PHE A 164 8.94 11.68 -28.80
CA PHE A 164 8.90 13.06 -29.27
C PHE A 164 7.49 13.42 -29.68
N VAL A 165 6.95 14.52 -29.15
CA VAL A 165 5.61 15.01 -29.53
C VAL A 165 5.77 16.04 -30.64
N LEU A 166 5.62 15.60 -31.89
CA LEU A 166 5.73 16.49 -33.06
C LEU A 166 4.43 17.30 -33.31
N CYS A 167 3.29 16.88 -32.77
CA CYS A 167 1.96 17.51 -32.99
C CYS A 167 1.05 17.38 -31.75
N LYS A 168 0.11 18.31 -31.52
CA LYS A 168 -0.89 18.28 -30.40
C LYS A 168 -1.86 17.09 -30.41
N HIS A 169 -1.76 16.16 -31.36
CA HIS A 169 -2.56 14.94 -31.44
C HIS A 169 -1.58 13.77 -31.59
N ILE A 170 -1.33 13.05 -30.50
CA ILE A 170 -0.51 11.83 -30.54
C ILE A 170 -1.44 10.67 -30.87
N TYR A 171 -1.16 9.98 -31.97
CA TYR A 171 -1.73 8.68 -32.30
C TYR A 171 -0.68 7.61 -31.96
N HIS A 172 -1.08 6.62 -31.15
CA HIS A 172 -0.43 5.32 -30.93
C HIS A 172 1.09 5.28 -30.74
N VAL A 173 1.54 5.02 -29.51
CA VAL A 173 2.89 4.52 -29.24
C VAL A 173 2.87 2.99 -29.34
N LYS A 174 3.55 2.44 -30.35
CA LYS A 174 3.73 0.99 -30.52
C LYS A 174 5.06 0.60 -29.87
N LEU A 175 5.00 -0.10 -28.75
CA LEU A 175 6.18 -0.63 -28.06
C LEU A 175 6.52 -1.99 -28.66
N ALA A 176 7.78 -2.17 -29.05
CA ALA A 176 8.35 -3.46 -29.44
C ALA A 176 9.65 -3.65 -28.66
N SER A 177 9.76 -4.76 -27.91
CA SER A 177 11.04 -5.29 -27.44
C SER A 177 11.40 -6.50 -28.29
N ASP A 178 12.69 -6.66 -28.59
CA ASP A 178 13.17 -7.76 -29.41
C ASP A 178 12.89 -9.15 -28.79
N GLU A 179 12.66 -10.09 -29.71
CA GLU A 179 12.47 -11.55 -29.63
C GLU A 179 11.24 -12.13 -28.93
N HIS A 180 10.59 -11.51 -27.94
CA HIS A 180 9.33 -12.03 -27.40
C HIS A 180 8.27 -10.94 -27.33
N ARG A 181 7.26 -11.04 -28.20
CA ARG A 181 6.17 -10.08 -28.40
C ARG A 181 5.36 -9.89 -27.12
N VAL A 182 5.74 -8.93 -26.27
CA VAL A 182 4.86 -8.34 -25.26
C VAL A 182 4.49 -6.94 -25.74
N GLY A 183 3.33 -6.82 -26.39
CA GLY A 183 2.77 -5.54 -26.78
C GLY A 183 2.03 -4.94 -25.59
N ILE A 184 2.64 -3.99 -24.89
CA ILE A 184 1.92 -3.17 -23.91
C ILE A 184 1.17 -2.09 -24.68
N PHE A 185 -0.16 -2.17 -24.73
CA PHE A 185 -1.02 -1.11 -25.26
C PHE A 185 -1.31 -0.10 -24.15
N LEU A 186 -0.51 0.96 -24.08
CA LEU A 186 -0.78 2.12 -23.25
C LEU A 186 -1.59 3.14 -24.07
N GLU A 187 -2.91 3.14 -23.90
CA GLU A 187 -3.77 4.20 -24.41
C GLU A 187 -3.71 5.41 -23.46
N LEU A 188 -2.68 6.26 -23.65
CA LEU A 188 -2.50 7.48 -22.87
C LEU A 188 -3.49 8.56 -23.34
N HIS A 189 -4.67 8.61 -22.71
CA HIS A 189 -5.50 9.81 -22.72
C HIS A 189 -4.86 10.85 -21.78
N LEU A 190 -4.03 11.73 -22.34
CA LEU A 190 -3.40 12.84 -21.61
C LEU A 190 -4.46 13.90 -21.22
N LYS A 191 -5.27 13.60 -20.20
CA LYS A 191 -5.95 14.59 -19.38
C LYS A 191 -5.35 14.49 -17.98
N GLU A 192 -4.50 15.47 -17.66
CA GLU A 192 -3.89 15.71 -16.34
C GLU A 192 -3.35 14.44 -15.65
N ILE A 193 -2.09 14.10 -15.94
CA ILE A 193 -1.34 13.13 -15.15
C ILE A 193 -0.96 13.82 -13.84
N SER A 194 -1.66 13.48 -12.75
CA SER A 194 -1.16 13.64 -11.39
C SER A 194 0.01 12.68 -11.22
N LEU A 195 1.23 13.22 -11.15
CA LEU A 195 2.42 12.49 -10.73
C LEU A 195 2.25 12.10 -9.24
N PHE A 196 2.71 10.90 -8.89
CA PHE A 196 2.83 10.45 -7.50
C PHE A 196 3.61 11.44 -6.63
#